data_AF-A0A1G0B1N3-F1
#
_entry.id   AF-A0A1G0B1N3-F1
#
_cell.length_a   1.000
_cell.length_b   1.000
_cell.length_c   1.000
_cell.angle_alpha   90.00
_cell.angle_beta   90.00
_cell.angle_gamma   90.00
#
_symmetry.space_group_name_H-M   'P 1'
#
loop_
_entity.id
_entity.type
_entity.pdbx_description
1 polymer ?
#
loop_
_entity_poly.entity_id
_entity_poly.type
_entity_poly.pdbx_seq_one_letter_code
_entity_poly.pdbx_strand_id
1 'polypeptide(L)'
;MKLTCDEASAICDKSQYNEASLWEKIKLKAHLFLCKKCELYAKQNKIMSTCLKKLEEVESHKTQHLNQEEINCMAQELKTKIEL
;
A
#
# COMPACT_ATOMS: atom_id res chain seq x y z
N MET A 1 5.82 9.26 -30.41
CA MET A 1 4.52 8.58 -30.23
C MET A 1 3.76 9.33 -29.15
N LYS A 2 2.65 9.99 -29.48
CA LYS A 2 1.93 10.86 -28.54
C LYS A 2 0.98 10.00 -27.70
N LEU A 3 1.37 9.70 -26.47
CA LEU A 3 0.48 9.09 -25.48
C LEU A 3 -0.58 10.12 -25.09
N THR A 4 -1.86 9.76 -25.19
CA THR A 4 -2.97 10.61 -24.74
C THR A 4 -3.10 10.58 -23.22
N CYS A 5 -3.80 11.55 -22.63
CA CYS A 5 -4.02 11.57 -21.18
C CYS A 5 -4.86 10.37 -20.71
N ASP A 6 -5.84 9.92 -21.51
CA ASP A 6 -6.69 8.78 -21.17
C ASP A 6 -5.90 7.47 -21.17
N GLU A 7 -5.03 7.28 -22.17
CA GLU A 7 -4.08 6.16 -22.19
C GLU A 7 -3.08 6.26 -21.03
N ALA A 8 -2.63 7.46 -20.68
CA ALA A 8 -1.74 7.67 -19.54
C ALA A 8 -2.39 7.26 -18.22
N SER A 9 -3.66 7.60 -18.01
CA SER A 9 -4.44 7.18 -16.85
C SER A 9 -4.61 5.65 -16.82
N ALA A 10 -4.98 5.04 -17.95
CA ALA A 10 -5.12 3.59 -18.03
C ALA A 10 -3.79 2.84 -17.74
N ILE A 11 -2.66 3.35 -18.24
CA ILE A 11 -1.34 2.77 -17.92
C ILE A 11 -0.96 3.03 -16.45
N CYS A 12 -1.35 4.16 -15.86
CA CYS A 12 -1.14 4.43 -14.45
C CYS A 12 -1.85 3.40 -13.57
N ASP A 13 -3.11 3.09 -13.88
CA ASP A 13 -3.89 2.06 -13.19
C ASP A 13 -3.27 0.67 -13.37
N LYS A 14 -2.93 0.28 -14.60
CA LYS A 14 -2.18 -0.98 -14.84
C LYS A 14 -0.86 -1.05 -14.07
N SER A 15 -0.15 0.08 -13.95
CA SER A 15 1.10 0.12 -13.20
C SER A 15 0.90 -0.07 -11.69
N GLN A 16 -0.26 0.31 -11.14
CA GLN A 16 -0.61 0.11 -9.74
C GLN A 16 -0.73 -1.38 -9.39
N TYR A 17 -1.26 -2.17 -10.33
CA TYR A 17 -1.47 -3.62 -10.19
C TYR A 17 -0.32 -4.47 -10.77
N ASN A 18 0.81 -3.85 -11.13
CA ASN A 18 1.96 -4.49 -11.78
C ASN A 18 1.65 -5.13 -13.15
N GLU A 19 0.56 -4.73 -13.80
CA GLU A 19 0.11 -5.22 -15.10
C GLU A 19 0.73 -4.44 -16.27
N ALA A 20 1.32 -3.27 -16.00
CA ALA A 20 1.95 -2.45 -17.03
C ALA A 20 3.32 -3.00 -17.46
N SER A 21 3.51 -3.11 -18.77
CA SER A 21 4.77 -3.49 -19.41
C SER A 21 5.87 -2.44 -19.20
N LEU A 22 7.14 -2.86 -19.26
CA LEU A 22 8.29 -1.96 -19.15
C LEU A 22 8.23 -0.79 -20.16
N TRP A 23 7.84 -1.07 -21.40
CA TRP A 23 7.69 -0.05 -22.44
C TRP A 23 6.56 0.95 -22.15
N GLU A 24 5.45 0.49 -21.59
CA GLU A 24 4.33 1.35 -21.19
C GLU A 24 4.75 2.29 -20.05
N LYS A 25 5.51 1.77 -19.07
CA LYS A 25 6.06 2.57 -17.98
C LYS A 25 7.01 3.66 -18.47
N ILE A 26 7.86 3.37 -19.46
CA ILE A 26 8.76 4.37 -20.06
C ILE A 26 7.95 5.47 -20.77
N LYS A 27 6.96 5.09 -21.58
CA LYS A 27 6.08 6.04 -22.28
C LYS A 27 5.28 6.90 -21.29
N LEU A 28 4.76 6.29 -20.22
CA LEU A 28 4.05 7.00 -19.16
C LEU A 28 4.96 8.02 -18.49
N LYS A 29 6.19 7.65 -18.09
CA LYS A 29 7.15 8.59 -17.49
C LYS A 29 7.41 9.81 -18.38
N ALA A 30 7.56 9.61 -19.69
CA ALA A 30 7.73 10.72 -20.64
C ALA A 30 6.49 11.62 -20.70
N HIS A 31 5.27 11.05 -20.68
CA HIS A 31 4.03 11.82 -20.65
C HIS A 31 3.87 12.60 -19.34
N LEU A 32 4.15 11.99 -18.19
CA LEU A 32 4.07 12.64 -16.87
C LEU A 32 5.02 13.83 -16.77
N PHE A 33 6.19 13.76 -17.39
CA PHE A 33 7.13 14.89 -17.45
C PHE A 33 6.57 16.10 -18.23
N LEU A 34 5.76 15.84 -19.26
CA LEU A 34 5.18 16.88 -20.12
C LEU A 34 3.80 17.36 -19.66
N CYS A 35 3.05 16.52 -18.94
CA CYS A 35 1.68 16.78 -18.51
C CYS A 35 1.56 16.81 -16.99
N LYS A 36 1.59 18.01 -16.40
CA LYS A 36 1.45 18.22 -14.95
C LYS A 36 0.17 17.64 -14.34
N LYS A 37 -0.93 17.60 -15.11
CA LYS A 37 -2.21 17.01 -14.62
C LYS A 37 -2.07 15.51 -14.40
N CYS A 38 -1.51 14.80 -15.38
CA CYS A 38 -1.25 13.38 -15.25
C CYS A 38 -0.18 13.10 -14.19
N GLU A 39 0.82 13.97 -14.04
CA GLU A 39 1.81 13.88 -12.95
C GLU A 39 1.14 13.95 -11.57
N LEU A 40 0.24 14.92 -11.36
CA LEU A 40 -0.50 15.06 -10.11
C LEU A 40 -1.38 13.84 -9.84
N TYR A 41 -2.11 13.38 -10.85
CA TYR A 41 -2.94 12.18 -10.75
C TYR A 41 -2.11 10.94 -10.37
N ALA A 42 -0.99 10.70 -11.05
CA ALA A 42 -0.11 9.57 -10.75
C ALA A 42 0.47 9.64 -9.33
N LYS A 43 0.81 10.84 -8.83
CA LYS A 43 1.24 11.04 -7.44
C LYS A 43 0.13 10.73 -6.44
N GLN A 44 -1.07 11.26 -6.66
CA GLN A 44 -2.22 11.02 -5.80
C GLN A 44 -2.59 9.53 -5.77
N ASN A 45 -2.61 8.87 -6.93
CA ASN A 45 -2.90 7.45 -7.03
C ASN A 45 -1.87 6.63 -6.24
N LYS A 46 -0.57 6.91 -6.39
CA LYS A 46 0.49 6.24 -5.62
C LYS A 46 0.35 6.40 -4.10
N ILE A 47 -0.03 7.60 -3.63
CA ILE A 47 -0.25 7.86 -2.20
C ILE A 47 -1.40 7.00 -1.71
N MET A 48 -2.53 6.99 -2.44
CA MET A 48 -3.70 6.19 -2.10
C MET A 48 -3.35 4.69 -2.00
N SER A 49 -2.68 4.12 -3.00
CA SER A 49 -2.29 2.71 -2.97
C SER A 49 -1.37 2.40 -1.79
N THR A 50 -0.49 3.32 -1.42
CA THR A 50 0.42 3.15 -0.29
C THR A 50 -0.32 3.15 1.04
N CYS A 51 -1.29 4.05 1.22
CA CYS A 51 -2.14 4.09 2.40
C CYS A 51 -2.96 2.80 2.54
N LEU A 52 -3.56 2.32 1.44
CA LEU A 52 -4.33 1.08 1.44
C LEU A 52 -3.47 -0.14 1.81
N LYS A 53 -2.28 -0.29 1.23
CA LYS A 53 -1.36 -1.37 1.61
C LYS A 53 -0.97 -1.35 3.09
N LYS A 54 -0.72 -0.16 3.65
CA LYS A 54 -0.44 -0.02 5.08
C LYS A 54 -1.64 -0.38 5.96
N LEU A 55 -2.85 -0.06 5.52
CA LEU A 55 -4.08 -0.47 6.20
C LEU A 55 -4.23 -1.99 6.19
N GLU A 56 -4.02 -2.63 5.03
CA GLU A 56 -4.03 -4.09 4.89
C GLU A 56 -2.97 -4.76 5.79
N GLU A 57 -1.75 -4.20 5.87
CA GLU A 57 -0.71 -4.66 6.79
C GLU A 57 -1.18 -4.55 8.25
N VAL A 58 -1.71 -3.39 8.67
CA VAL A 58 -2.21 -3.20 10.04
C VAL A 58 -3.38 -4.15 10.37
N GLU A 59 -4.30 -4.37 9.44
CA GLU A 59 -5.40 -5.33 9.61
C GLU A 59 -4.89 -6.77 9.70
N SER A 60 -3.91 -7.14 8.87
CA SER A 60 -3.24 -8.44 8.96
C SER A 60 -2.47 -8.63 10.27
N HIS A 61 -2.00 -7.55 10.90
CA HIS A 61 -1.38 -7.59 12.22
C HIS A 61 -2.39 -7.53 13.36
N LYS A 62 -3.63 -7.09 13.11
CA LYS A 62 -4.71 -7.04 14.11
C LYS A 62 -5.19 -8.43 14.57
N THR A 63 -4.92 -9.47 13.78
CA THR A 63 -5.15 -10.87 14.16
C THR A 63 -4.08 -11.43 15.09
N GLN A 64 -3.01 -10.69 15.40
CA GLN A 64 -2.12 -11.00 16.54
C GLN A 64 -2.75 -10.52 17.85
N HIS A 65 -3.97 -10.92 18.12
CA HIS A 65 -4.47 -10.88 19.48
C HIS A 65 -3.81 -12.05 20.22
N LEU A 66 -3.20 -11.78 21.39
CA LEU A 66 -2.72 -12.84 22.27
C LEU A 66 -3.83 -13.87 22.42
N ASN A 67 -3.52 -15.14 22.18
CA ASN A 67 -4.49 -16.22 22.43
C ASN A 67 -4.82 -16.24 23.95
N GLN A 68 -5.99 -16.77 24.31
CA GLN A 68 -6.44 -16.87 25.69
C GLN A 68 -5.40 -17.54 26.59
N GLU A 69 -4.63 -18.50 26.05
CA GLU A 69 -3.54 -19.17 26.74
C GLU A 69 -2.36 -18.24 27.08
N GLU A 70 -1.97 -17.36 26.14
CA GLU A 70 -0.90 -16.37 26.37
C GLU A 70 -1.34 -15.31 27.39
N ILE A 71 -2.59 -14.86 27.32
CA ILE A 71 -3.19 -13.94 28.31
C ILE A 71 -3.19 -14.55 29.71
N ASN A 72 -3.57 -15.83 29.82
CA ASN A 72 -3.63 -16.53 31.10
C ASN A 72 -2.23 -16.75 31.71
N CYS A 73 -1.25 -17.11 30.87
CA CYS A 73 0.14 -17.26 31.30
C CYS A 73 0.70 -15.94 31.86
N MET A 74 0.49 -14.83 31.15
CA MET A 74 0.91 -13.50 31.61
C MET A 74 0.21 -13.08 32.91
N ALA A 75 -1.09 -13.36 33.05
CA ALA A 75 -1.85 -13.06 34.25
C ALA A 75 -1.36 -13.86 35.48
N GLN A 76 -0.98 -15.13 35.30
CA GLN A 76 -0.36 -15.93 36.35
C GLN A 76 0.99 -15.37 36.78
N GLU A 77 1.85 -15.02 35.82
CA GLU A 77 3.19 -14.50 36.11
C GLU A 77 3.13 -13.18 36.91
N LEU A 78 2.16 -12.32 36.59
CA LEU A 78 1.88 -11.10 37.35
C LEU A 78 1.42 -11.40 38.79
N LYS A 79 0.52 -12.37 38.99
CA LYS A 79 0.10 -12.78 40.33
C LYS A 79 1.28 -13.28 41.16
N THR A 80 2.10 -14.15 40.59
CA THR A 80 3.30 -14.68 41.29
C THR A 80 4.27 -13.57 41.69
N LYS A 81 4.45 -12.54 40.85
CA LYS A 81 5.35 -11.41 41.14
C LYS A 81 4.77 -10.39 42.12
N ILE A 82 3.45 -10.33 42.29
CA ILE A 82 2.78 -9.44 43.27
C ILE A 82 2.67 -10.11 44.65
N GLU A 83 2.55 -11.44 44.67
CA GLU A 83 2.47 -12.24 45.90
C GLU A 83 3.86 -12.60 46.50
N LEU A 84 4.96 -12.21 45.84
CA LEU A 84 6.35 -12.29 46.30
C LEU A 84 6.82 -10.96 46.91
#